data_AF-A0A1I6SZQ5-F1
#
_entry.id   AF-A0A1I6SZQ5-F1
#
_cell.length_a   1.000
_cell.length_b   1.000
_cell.length_c   1.000
_cell.angle_alpha   90.00
_cell.angle_beta   90.00
_cell.angle_gamma   90.00
#
_symmetry.space_group_name_H-M   'P 1'
#
loop_
_entity.id
_entity.type
_entity.pdbx_description
1 polymer ?
#
loop_
_entity_poly.entity_id
_entity_poly.type
_entity_poly.pdbx_seq_one_letter_code
_entity_poly.pdbx_strand_id
1 'polypeptide(L)'
;MSTGDEWEDALDQIDWSTLLNEVDHELMENLALELRFRTYEALKQSSLVLGEGYYLTHLSDGSFAFWHEERYVQEDVTFFETGQLFIHHAIEHFHLEGENLESLVYMMGESRPLKVCTFCEFQFHPDDPARRELGMEEIVDEQEGTITEYCSPQCSIEAMVSEMKQG
;
A
#
# COMPACT_ATOMS: atom_id res chain seq x y z
N MET A 1 -54.52 2.77 7.00
CA MET A 1 -53.19 3.36 7.28
C MET A 1 -52.21 2.20 7.17
N SER A 2 -51.67 2.01 5.97
CA SER A 2 -50.66 0.98 5.70
C SER A 2 -49.32 1.57 6.13
N THR A 3 -48.77 1.09 7.23
CA THR A 3 -47.40 1.38 7.65
C THR A 3 -46.36 0.54 6.89
N GLY A 4 -46.78 -0.23 5.88
CA GLY A 4 -45.88 -1.06 5.06
C GLY A 4 -45.26 -0.29 3.88
N ASP A 5 -46.05 0.60 3.26
CA ASP A 5 -45.68 1.31 2.03
C ASP A 5 -44.53 2.31 2.26
N GLU A 6 -44.44 2.90 3.46
CA GLU A 6 -43.37 3.85 3.83
C GLU A 6 -41.98 3.20 3.98
N TRP A 7 -41.90 1.88 4.22
CA TRP A 7 -40.62 1.18 4.35
C TRP A 7 -40.10 0.66 2.99
N GLU A 8 -40.99 0.26 2.07
CA GLU A 8 -40.61 -0.09 0.70
C GLU A 8 -40.08 1.14 -0.06
N ASP A 9 -40.78 2.27 0.03
CA ASP A 9 -40.35 3.53 -0.62
C ASP A 9 -39.03 4.08 -0.02
N ALA A 10 -38.73 3.77 1.25
CA ALA A 10 -37.48 4.17 1.90
C ALA A 10 -36.29 3.29 1.48
N LEU A 11 -36.51 2.01 1.16
CA LEU A 11 -35.46 1.09 0.68
C LEU A 11 -35.11 1.33 -0.79
N ASP A 12 -36.07 1.77 -1.61
CA ASP A 12 -35.87 2.15 -3.02
C ASP A 12 -35.14 3.50 -3.19
N GLN A 13 -35.12 4.34 -2.14
CA GLN A 13 -34.36 5.59 -2.12
C GLN A 13 -32.90 5.42 -1.72
N ILE A 14 -32.51 4.22 -1.26
CA ILE A 14 -31.12 3.93 -0.96
C ILE A 14 -30.41 3.63 -2.28
N ASP A 15 -29.46 4.49 -2.64
CA ASP A 15 -28.54 4.19 -3.72
C ASP A 15 -27.54 3.12 -3.24
N TRP A 16 -27.96 1.88 -3.37
CA TRP A 16 -27.16 0.70 -3.02
C TRP A 16 -25.80 0.69 -3.71
N SER A 17 -25.68 1.30 -4.90
CA SER A 17 -24.40 1.38 -5.62
C SER A 17 -23.40 2.32 -4.94
N THR A 18 -23.88 3.42 -4.36
CA THR A 18 -23.05 4.34 -3.59
C THR A 18 -22.58 3.69 -2.29
N LEU A 19 -23.47 3.00 -1.57
CA LEU A 19 -23.09 2.27 -0.35
C LEU A 19 -22.11 1.13 -0.62
N LEU A 20 -22.28 0.39 -1.72
CA LEU A 20 -21.35 -0.67 -2.12
C LEU A 20 -19.94 -0.11 -2.41
N ASN A 21 -19.85 0.99 -3.15
CA ASN A 21 -18.57 1.63 -3.45
C ASN A 21 -17.87 2.20 -2.19
N GLU A 22 -18.64 2.73 -1.24
CA GLU A 22 -18.09 3.21 0.05
C GLU A 22 -17.52 2.06 0.88
N VAL A 23 -18.22 0.93 0.94
CA VAL A 23 -17.74 -0.28 1.64
C VAL A 23 -16.48 -0.84 0.97
N ASP A 24 -16.46 -0.91 -0.36
CA ASP A 24 -15.28 -1.38 -1.11
C ASP A 24 -14.06 -0.47 -0.87
N HIS A 25 -14.27 0.86 -0.80
CA HIS A 25 -13.20 1.80 -0.48
C HIS A 25 -12.69 1.65 0.96
N GLU A 26 -13.58 1.54 1.96
CA GLU A 26 -13.17 1.34 3.35
C GLU A 26 -12.39 0.04 3.56
N LEU A 27 -12.76 -1.03 2.84
CA LEU A 27 -12.03 -2.30 2.87
C LEU A 27 -10.61 -2.15 2.33
N MET A 28 -10.43 -1.38 1.25
CA MET A 28 -9.11 -1.11 0.70
C MET A 28 -8.26 -0.21 1.60
N GLU A 29 -8.88 0.74 2.30
CA GLU A 29 -8.20 1.52 3.33
C GLU A 29 -7.74 0.64 4.51
N ASN A 30 -8.53 -0.38 4.89
CA ASN A 30 -8.10 -1.34 5.91
C ASN A 30 -6.90 -2.18 5.45
N LEU A 31 -6.89 -2.65 4.20
CA LEU A 31 -5.74 -3.34 3.61
C LEU A 31 -4.48 -2.45 3.64
N ALA A 32 -4.64 -1.18 3.27
CA ALA A 32 -3.55 -0.21 3.34
C ALA A 32 -3.00 -0.10 4.77
N LEU A 33 -3.88 0.03 5.77
CA LEU A 33 -3.47 0.11 7.18
C LEU A 33 -2.77 -1.18 7.66
N GLU A 34 -3.25 -2.36 7.26
CA GLU A 34 -2.59 -3.64 7.57
C GLU A 34 -1.15 -3.67 7.04
N LEU A 35 -0.96 -3.20 5.80
CA LEU A 35 0.34 -3.07 5.15
C LEU A 35 1.10 -1.79 5.54
N ARG A 36 0.63 -1.08 6.56
CA ARG A 36 1.22 0.15 7.10
C ARG A 36 1.37 1.24 6.02
N PHE A 37 0.33 1.49 5.25
CA PHE A 37 0.20 2.66 4.39
C PHE A 37 -0.83 3.62 4.96
N ARG A 38 -0.63 4.91 4.67
CA ARG A 38 -1.54 5.97 5.13
C ARG A 38 -2.86 5.97 4.36
N THR A 39 -2.83 5.55 3.10
CA THR A 39 -4.00 5.50 2.22
C THR A 39 -3.90 4.32 1.27
N TYR A 40 -5.04 3.86 0.76
CA TYR A 40 -5.09 2.87 -0.30
C TYR A 40 -4.33 3.32 -1.55
N GLU A 41 -4.46 4.59 -1.95
CA GLU A 41 -3.76 5.12 -3.11
C GLU A 41 -2.23 5.02 -2.96
N ALA A 42 -1.70 5.26 -1.75
CA ALA A 42 -0.27 5.14 -1.49
C ALA A 42 0.21 3.67 -1.60
N LEU A 43 -0.59 2.72 -1.12
CA LEU A 43 -0.34 1.29 -1.29
C LEU A 43 -0.33 0.93 -2.79
N LYS A 44 -1.35 1.34 -3.53
CA LYS A 44 -1.51 1.05 -4.96
C LYS A 44 -0.35 1.60 -5.79
N GLN A 45 0.05 2.85 -5.55
CA GLN A 45 1.19 3.48 -6.24
C GLN A 45 2.54 2.83 -5.89
N SER A 46 2.65 2.24 -4.70
CA SER A 46 3.86 1.58 -4.22
C SER A 46 3.93 0.10 -4.62
N SER A 47 2.93 -0.41 -5.34
CA SER A 47 2.80 -1.82 -5.69
C SER A 47 3.02 -2.07 -7.18
N LEU A 48 3.66 -3.19 -7.50
CA LEU A 48 3.75 -3.70 -8.85
C LEU A 48 2.40 -4.31 -9.25
N VAL A 49 1.91 -3.97 -10.44
CA VAL A 49 0.69 -4.54 -11.00
C VAL A 49 1.03 -5.81 -11.76
N LEU A 50 0.43 -6.93 -11.36
CA LEU A 50 0.65 -8.24 -11.97
C LEU A 50 -0.42 -8.61 -13.02
N GLY A 51 -1.51 -7.84 -13.07
CA GLY A 51 -2.67 -8.09 -13.93
C GLY A 51 -3.85 -8.66 -13.15
N GLU A 52 -5.04 -8.57 -13.73
CA GLU A 52 -6.29 -9.13 -13.16
C GLU A 52 -6.59 -8.68 -11.71
N GLY A 53 -6.14 -7.49 -11.30
CA GLY A 53 -6.36 -6.98 -9.95
C GLY A 53 -5.37 -7.50 -8.89
N TYR A 54 -4.36 -8.27 -9.29
CA TYR A 54 -3.27 -8.69 -8.41
C TYR A 54 -2.14 -7.66 -8.34
N TYR A 55 -1.64 -7.48 -7.13
CA TYR A 55 -0.57 -6.55 -6.82
C TYR A 55 0.50 -7.23 -5.97
N LEU A 56 1.73 -6.72 -6.10
CA LEU A 56 2.88 -7.14 -5.31
C LEU A 56 3.60 -5.93 -4.73
N THR A 57 3.74 -5.88 -3.41
CA THR A 57 4.38 -4.78 -2.70
C THR A 57 5.68 -5.27 -2.06
N HIS A 58 6.81 -4.63 -2.36
CA HIS A 58 8.10 -4.94 -1.74
C HIS A 58 8.26 -4.15 -0.44
N LEU A 59 8.00 -4.80 0.70
CA LEU A 59 7.91 -4.16 2.00
C LEU A 59 9.27 -3.68 2.51
N SER A 60 9.23 -2.83 3.53
CA SER A 60 10.42 -2.21 4.12
C SER A 60 11.37 -3.19 4.84
N ASP A 61 10.87 -4.35 5.23
CA ASP A 61 11.66 -5.45 5.79
C ASP A 61 12.31 -6.35 4.73
N GLY A 62 12.10 -6.07 3.45
CA GLY A 62 12.59 -6.84 2.32
C GLY A 62 11.72 -8.02 1.90
N SER A 63 10.59 -8.25 2.58
CA SER A 63 9.60 -9.24 2.19
C SER A 63 8.64 -8.68 1.12
N PHE A 64 7.82 -9.55 0.54
CA PHE A 64 6.82 -9.18 -0.45
C PHE A 64 5.41 -9.49 0.05
N ALA A 65 4.50 -8.53 -0.06
CA ALA A 65 3.07 -8.72 0.16
C ALA A 65 2.35 -8.87 -1.18
N PHE A 66 1.64 -9.98 -1.34
CA PHE A 66 0.82 -10.28 -2.50
C PHE A 66 -0.65 -10.19 -2.11
N TRP A 67 -1.41 -9.38 -2.85
CA TRP A 67 -2.80 -9.07 -2.53
C TRP A 67 -3.61 -8.83 -3.79
N HIS A 68 -4.93 -8.87 -3.66
CA HIS A 68 -5.87 -8.68 -4.75
C HIS A 68 -6.96 -7.68 -4.37
N GLU A 69 -7.16 -6.67 -5.21
CA GLU A 69 -8.07 -5.54 -4.97
C GLU A 69 -9.52 -6.00 -4.68
N GLU A 70 -10.09 -6.85 -5.54
CA GLU A 70 -11.49 -7.31 -5.37
C GLU A 70 -11.68 -8.54 -4.47
N ARG A 71 -10.59 -9.22 -4.09
CA ARG A 71 -10.67 -10.54 -3.40
C ARG A 71 -10.16 -10.48 -1.96
N TYR A 72 -9.61 -9.36 -1.51
CA TYR A 72 -9.09 -9.19 -0.15
C TYR A 72 -10.09 -9.55 0.97
N VAL A 73 -11.39 -9.40 0.74
CA VAL A 73 -12.43 -9.82 1.72
C VAL A 73 -12.49 -11.35 1.90
N GLN A 74 -12.06 -12.10 0.89
CA GLN A 74 -12.14 -13.56 0.82
C GLN A 74 -10.75 -14.22 0.92
N GLU A 75 -9.70 -13.49 0.56
CA GLU A 75 -8.32 -13.95 0.50
C GLU A 75 -7.43 -13.01 1.30
N ASP A 76 -6.78 -13.55 2.33
CA ASP A 76 -5.80 -12.81 3.11
C ASP A 76 -4.57 -12.44 2.25
N VAL A 77 -3.87 -11.38 2.67
CA VAL A 77 -2.58 -11.03 2.08
C VAL A 77 -1.60 -12.18 2.28
N THR A 78 -0.92 -12.59 1.20
CA THR A 78 0.12 -13.61 1.27
C THR A 78 1.49 -12.95 1.31
N PHE A 79 2.31 -13.36 2.28
CA PHE A 79 3.65 -12.82 2.47
C PHE A 79 4.72 -13.81 1.98
N PHE A 80 5.73 -13.28 1.30
CA PHE A 80 6.87 -14.03 0.79
C PHE A 80 8.17 -13.41 1.30
N GLU A 81 8.99 -14.20 2.00
CA GLU A 81 10.27 -13.73 2.55
C GLU A 81 11.29 -13.32 1.47
N THR A 82 11.16 -13.88 0.27
CA THR A 82 12.07 -13.60 -0.84
C THR A 82 11.31 -13.56 -2.16
N GLY A 83 11.87 -12.83 -3.12
CA GLY A 83 11.32 -12.80 -4.48
C GLY A 83 11.30 -14.17 -5.16
N GLN A 84 12.22 -15.08 -4.81
CA GLN A 84 12.27 -16.44 -5.36
C GLN A 84 11.04 -17.27 -4.93
N LEU A 85 10.61 -17.14 -3.69
CA LEU A 85 9.40 -17.81 -3.20
C LEU A 85 8.16 -17.29 -3.91
N PHE A 86 8.08 -15.98 -4.13
CA PHE A 86 7.00 -15.39 -4.90
C PHE A 86 7.02 -15.85 -6.36
N ILE A 87 8.19 -15.90 -7.02
CA ILE A 87 8.31 -16.37 -8.42
C ILE A 87 7.80 -17.80 -8.54
N HIS A 88 8.17 -18.68 -7.60
CA HIS A 88 7.68 -20.05 -7.59
C HIS A 88 6.16 -20.11 -7.48
N HIS A 89 5.58 -19.34 -6.56
CA HIS A 89 4.12 -19.20 -6.43
C HIS A 89 3.48 -18.65 -7.71
N ALA A 90 4.05 -17.62 -8.33
CA ALA A 90 3.51 -16.99 -9.53
C ALA A 90 3.52 -17.95 -10.74
N ILE A 91 4.54 -18.81 -10.88
CA ILE A 91 4.58 -19.86 -11.90
C ILE A 91 3.44 -20.85 -11.68
N GLU A 92 3.19 -21.28 -10.44
CA GLU A 92 2.12 -22.25 -10.14
C GLU A 92 0.71 -21.65 -10.25
N HIS A 93 0.54 -20.42 -9.77
CA HIS A 93 -0.76 -19.75 -9.69
C HIS A 93 -1.20 -19.18 -11.04
N PHE A 94 -0.31 -18.46 -11.73
CA PHE A 94 -0.61 -17.80 -12.99
C PHE A 94 -0.16 -18.59 -14.22
N HIS A 95 0.48 -19.75 -14.05
CA HIS A 95 1.01 -20.56 -15.14
C HIS A 95 1.95 -19.75 -16.06
N LEU A 96 2.80 -18.91 -15.45
CA LEU A 96 3.72 -18.04 -16.18
C LEU A 96 4.83 -18.85 -16.85
N GLU A 97 5.03 -18.62 -18.14
CA GLU A 97 6.10 -19.23 -18.92
C GLU A 97 6.71 -18.18 -19.88
N GLY A 98 7.94 -18.45 -20.32
CA GLY A 98 8.63 -17.64 -21.34
C GLY A 98 8.76 -16.16 -20.97
N GLU A 99 8.40 -15.27 -21.91
CA GLU A 99 8.57 -13.81 -21.79
C GLU A 99 7.84 -13.21 -20.58
N ASN A 100 6.72 -13.79 -20.15
CA ASN A 100 5.98 -13.31 -18.99
C ASN A 100 6.72 -13.56 -17.68
N LEU A 101 7.38 -14.72 -17.57
CA LEU A 101 8.22 -15.05 -16.42
C LEU A 101 9.48 -14.18 -16.40
N GLU A 102 10.14 -13.98 -17.55
CA GLU A 102 11.31 -13.10 -17.65
C GLU A 102 10.96 -11.65 -17.27
N SER A 103 9.79 -11.16 -17.72
CA SER A 103 9.29 -9.84 -17.37
C SER A 103 9.02 -9.70 -15.87
N LEU A 104 8.42 -10.72 -15.25
CA LEU A 104 8.21 -10.72 -13.80
C LEU A 104 9.52 -10.66 -13.03
N VAL A 105 10.48 -11.52 -13.39
CA VAL A 105 11.82 -11.54 -12.76
C VAL A 105 12.51 -10.18 -12.90
N TYR A 106 12.41 -9.56 -14.07
CA TYR A 106 12.95 -8.23 -14.32
C TYR A 106 12.28 -7.16 -13.43
N MET A 107 10.94 -7.11 -13.40
CA MET A 107 10.20 -6.15 -12.57
C MET A 107 10.51 -6.30 -11.08
N MET A 108 10.66 -7.52 -10.61
CA MET A 108 11.06 -7.78 -9.22
C MET A 108 12.50 -7.40 -8.93
N GLY A 109 13.41 -7.56 -9.89
CA GLY A 109 14.80 -7.14 -9.76
C GLY A 109 14.97 -5.62 -9.70
N GLU A 110 14.10 -4.87 -10.38
CA GLU A 110 14.07 -3.40 -10.33
C GLU A 110 13.30 -2.85 -9.12
N SER A 111 12.48 -3.69 -8.46
CA SER A 111 11.70 -3.29 -7.30
C SER A 111 12.58 -3.03 -6.10
N ARG A 112 12.53 -1.80 -5.58
CA ARG A 112 13.23 -1.41 -4.36
C ARG A 112 12.32 -1.60 -3.14
N PRO A 113 12.87 -2.04 -2.00
CA PRO A 113 12.11 -2.11 -0.77
C PRO A 113 11.64 -0.72 -0.37
N LEU A 114 10.45 -0.67 0.22
CA LEU A 114 9.92 0.56 0.80
C LEU A 114 10.74 1.01 2.00
N LYS A 115 10.45 2.22 2.48
CA LYS A 115 11.03 2.75 3.72
C LYS A 115 9.94 3.11 4.71
N VAL A 116 10.30 3.18 5.98
CA VAL A 116 9.38 3.54 7.07
C VAL A 116 9.63 4.99 7.47
N CYS A 117 8.56 5.78 7.55
CA CYS A 117 8.65 7.16 8.01
C CYS A 117 9.01 7.20 9.50
N THR A 118 10.07 7.93 9.86
CA THR A 118 10.50 8.08 11.26
C THR A 118 9.44 8.69 12.17
N PHE A 119 8.53 9.51 11.62
CA PHE A 119 7.50 10.21 12.41
C PHE A 119 6.17 9.45 12.51
N CYS A 120 5.62 9.01 11.39
CA CYS A 120 4.28 8.40 11.35
C CYS A 120 4.29 6.87 11.24
N GLU A 121 5.47 6.25 11.15
CA GLU A 121 5.68 4.80 11.09
C GLU A 121 5.03 4.08 9.89
N PHE A 122 4.41 4.82 8.97
CA PHE A 122 3.90 4.31 7.71
C PHE A 122 5.01 4.11 6.68
N GLN A 123 4.83 3.10 5.84
CA GLN A 123 5.66 2.80 4.69
C GLN A 123 5.42 3.81 3.57
N PHE A 124 6.48 4.12 2.83
CA PHE A 124 6.43 4.99 1.66
C PHE A 124 7.47 4.56 0.61
N HIS A 125 7.19 4.91 -0.64
CA HIS A 125 8.12 4.65 -1.74
C HIS A 125 9.24 5.70 -1.74
N PRO A 126 10.53 5.29 -1.64
CA PRO A 126 11.63 6.25 -1.56
C PRO A 126 11.76 7.11 -2.83
N ASP A 127 11.39 6.52 -3.97
CA ASP A 127 11.43 7.17 -5.29
C ASP A 127 10.10 7.83 -5.70
N ASP A 128 9.16 8.02 -4.76
CA ASP A 128 7.90 8.73 -5.04
C ASP A 128 8.19 10.12 -5.66
N PRO A 129 7.67 10.42 -6.87
CA PRO A 129 7.89 11.68 -7.57
C PRO A 129 7.57 12.91 -6.72
N ALA A 130 6.51 12.86 -5.90
CA ALA A 130 6.12 13.98 -5.05
C ALA A 130 7.23 14.34 -4.05
N ARG A 131 7.97 13.35 -3.55
CA ARG A 131 9.12 13.56 -2.66
C ARG A 131 10.26 14.27 -3.37
N ARG A 132 10.56 13.84 -4.59
CA ARG A 132 11.64 14.43 -5.42
C ARG A 132 11.31 15.88 -5.78
N GLU A 133 10.07 16.17 -6.15
CA GLU A 133 9.60 17.53 -6.45
C GLU A 133 9.71 18.46 -5.23
N LEU A 134 9.47 17.92 -4.04
CA LEU A 134 9.55 18.64 -2.77
C LEU A 134 10.99 18.74 -2.23
N GLY A 135 11.99 18.22 -2.95
CA GLY A 135 13.39 18.25 -2.53
C GLY A 135 13.64 17.47 -1.25
N MET A 136 12.84 16.43 -0.98
CA MET A 136 13.01 15.59 0.20
C MET A 136 14.19 14.64 -0.01
N GLU A 137 15.34 15.04 0.53
CA GLU A 137 16.54 14.22 0.59
C GLU A 137 16.60 13.43 1.91
N GLU A 138 17.40 12.36 1.93
CA GLU A 138 17.68 11.58 3.13
C GLU A 138 18.43 12.48 4.14
N ILE A 139 17.94 12.57 5.38
CA ILE A 139 18.60 13.34 6.43
C ILE A 139 19.44 12.37 7.26
N VAL A 140 20.75 12.38 7.04
CA VAL A 140 21.69 11.59 7.81
C VAL A 140 22.07 12.37 9.07
N ASP A 141 21.77 11.82 10.25
CA ASP A 141 22.37 12.31 11.48
C ASP A 141 23.83 11.84 11.55
N GLU A 142 24.76 12.75 11.30
CA GLU A 142 26.20 12.47 11.32
C GLU A 142 26.73 12.07 12.71
N GLN A 143 26.01 12.36 13.81
CA GLN A 143 26.45 12.07 15.17
C GLN A 143 26.03 10.69 15.64
N GLU A 144 24.83 10.25 15.29
CA GLU A 144 24.31 8.92 15.66
C GLU A 144 24.43 7.89 14.53
N GLY A 145 24.73 8.31 13.30
CA GLY A 145 24.74 7.44 12.12
C GLY A 145 23.34 6.93 11.75
N THR A 146 22.30 7.53 12.32
CA THR A 146 20.89 7.20 12.05
C THR A 146 20.43 7.98 10.81
N ILE A 147 19.91 7.26 9.83
CA ILE A 147 19.28 7.86 8.66
C ILE A 147 17.83 8.13 9.03
N THR A 148 17.46 9.41 9.08
CA THR A 148 16.08 9.85 9.31
C THR A 148 15.42 10.19 8.00
N GLU A 149 14.27 9.58 7.76
CA GLU A 149 13.49 9.81 6.55
C GLU A 149 12.02 9.93 6.87
N TYR A 150 11.43 10.97 6.31
CA TYR A 150 10.02 11.29 6.49
C TYR A 150 9.30 11.05 5.19
N CYS A 151 8.07 10.51 5.21
CA CYS A 151 7.27 10.28 3.99
C CYS A 151 6.80 11.58 3.31
N SER A 152 6.75 12.71 4.03
CA SER A 152 6.29 14.00 3.51
C SER A 152 6.93 15.17 4.27
N PRO A 153 6.90 16.40 3.72
CA PRO A 153 7.38 17.59 4.43
C PRO A 153 6.59 17.85 5.71
N GLN A 154 5.30 17.53 5.72
CA GLN A 154 4.45 17.67 6.90
C GLN A 154 4.98 16.82 8.05
N CYS A 155 5.32 15.54 7.80
CA CYS A 155 5.91 14.66 8.81
C CYS A 155 7.27 15.18 9.31
N SER A 156 8.10 15.75 8.42
CA SER A 156 9.38 16.33 8.81
C SER A 156 9.20 17.55 9.73
N ILE A 157 8.27 18.45 9.41
CA ILE A 157 7.97 19.62 10.23
C ILE A 157 7.38 19.20 11.59
N GLU A 158 6.46 18.25 11.60
CA GLU A 158 5.83 17.77 12.83
C GLU A 158 6.83 17.07 13.76
N ALA A 159 7.78 16.30 13.22
CA ALA A 159 8.88 15.72 13.98
C ALA A 159 9.72 16.81 14.65
N MET A 160 10.19 17.81 13.90
CA MET A 160 10.96 18.94 14.44
C MET A 160 10.20 19.70 15.53
N VAL A 161 8.91 19.96 15.33
CA VAL A 161 8.08 20.65 16.34
C VAL A 161 7.90 19.79 17.59
N SER A 162 7.79 18.47 17.45
CA SER A 162 7.69 17.55 18.57
C SER A 162 8.97 17.54 19.41
N GLU A 163 10.14 17.46 18.77
CA GLU A 163 11.44 17.54 19.45
C GLU A 163 11.61 18.85 20.22
N MET A 164 11.25 19.98 19.62
CA MET A 164 11.30 21.29 20.28
C MET A 164 10.37 21.42 21.49
N LYS A 165 9.28 20.66 21.54
CA LYS A 165 8.35 20.66 22.70
C LYS A 165 8.84 19.76 23.84
N GLN A 166 9.67 18.77 23.52
CA GLN A 166 10.16 17.77 24.47
C GLN A 166 11.53 18.15 25.06
N GLY A 167 12.29 19.04 24.39
CA GLY A 167 13.52 19.65 24.89
C GLY A 167 13.29 20.86 25.79
#